data_AF-A0AAV2K7K3-F1
#
_entry.id   AF-A0AAV2K7K3-F1
#
_cell.length_a   1.000
_cell.length_b   1.000
_cell.length_c   1.000
_cell.angle_alpha   90.00
_cell.angle_beta   90.00
_cell.angle_gamma   90.00
#
_symmetry.space_group_name_H-M   'P 1'
#
loop_
_entity.id
_entity.type
_entity.pdbx_description
1 polymer ?
#
loop_
_entity_poly.entity_id
_entity_poly.type
_entity_poly.pdbx_seq_one_letter_code
_entity_poly.pdbx_strand_id
1 'polypeptide(L)'
;MLVQTIRSDFKQKYASLFDDNTVSDYIYHLNAQHPSGEAAFKSMTVPYGWARRPMLQRIEQVQADIPISFIYGSRSSIDSDSGYAVKRTRPDVEIKVIRGAGHYVFADQPNDFNQTVLQILARAEDEQ
;
A
#
# COMPACT_ATOMS: atom_id res chain seq x y z
N MET A 1 -1.49 -12.57 -22.78
CA MET A 1 -2.80 -12.94 -23.38
C MET A 1 -3.89 -13.37 -22.39
N LEU A 2 -3.62 -13.85 -21.16
CA LEU A 2 -4.68 -14.12 -20.15
C LEU A 2 -4.98 -12.91 -19.26
N VAL A 3 -3.95 -12.31 -18.65
CA VAL A 3 -4.07 -11.11 -17.80
C VAL A 3 -4.70 -9.96 -18.57
N GLN A 4 -4.28 -9.77 -19.83
CA GLN A 4 -4.82 -8.73 -20.71
C GLN A 4 -6.33 -8.87 -20.99
N THR A 5 -6.84 -10.11 -21.04
CA THR A 5 -8.27 -10.38 -21.26
C THR A 5 -9.09 -10.20 -19.99
N ILE A 6 -8.58 -10.65 -18.84
CA ILE A 6 -9.29 -10.61 -17.56
C ILE A 6 -9.19 -9.22 -16.91
N ARG A 7 -8.10 -8.49 -17.16
CA ARG A 7 -7.75 -7.21 -16.53
C ARG A 7 -7.37 -6.15 -17.57
N SER A 8 -8.24 -5.96 -18.56
CA SER A 8 -8.08 -4.93 -19.59
C SER A 8 -8.04 -3.50 -19.01
N ASP A 9 -8.57 -3.30 -17.80
CA ASP A 9 -8.50 -2.06 -17.04
C ASP A 9 -7.06 -1.61 -16.75
N PHE A 10 -6.12 -2.55 -16.57
CA PHE A 10 -4.73 -2.18 -16.31
C PHE A 10 -4.09 -1.46 -17.48
N LYS A 11 -4.43 -1.80 -18.72
CA LYS A 11 -3.87 -1.12 -19.88
C LYS A 11 -4.28 0.36 -19.90
N GLN A 12 -5.53 0.65 -19.58
CA GLN A 12 -6.01 2.05 -19.48
C GLN A 12 -5.37 2.77 -18.30
N LYS A 13 -5.26 2.10 -17.15
CA LYS A 13 -4.73 2.70 -15.92
C LYS A 13 -3.28 3.16 -16.05
N TYR A 14 -2.46 2.42 -16.80
CA TYR A 14 -1.03 2.70 -16.94
C TYR A 14 -0.64 3.23 -18.32
N ALA A 15 -1.62 3.61 -19.15
CA ALA A 15 -1.40 4.12 -20.50
C ALA A 15 -0.53 5.40 -20.56
N SER A 16 -0.47 6.16 -19.47
CA SER A 16 0.40 7.34 -19.36
C SER A 16 1.87 7.01 -19.11
N LEU A 17 2.17 5.78 -18.66
CA LEU A 17 3.53 5.33 -18.35
C LEU A 17 4.10 4.40 -19.42
N PHE A 18 3.25 3.54 -19.99
CA PHE A 18 3.62 2.55 -20.99
C PHE A 18 2.57 2.49 -22.10
N ASP A 19 3.02 2.41 -23.35
CA ASP A 19 2.18 2.27 -24.54
C ASP A 19 1.98 0.81 -24.97
N ASP A 20 2.74 -0.11 -24.36
CA ASP A 20 2.77 -1.54 -24.68
C ASP A 20 2.09 -2.42 -23.61
N ASN A 21 2.45 -3.71 -23.56
CA ASN A 21 1.89 -4.68 -22.62
C ASN A 21 2.74 -4.88 -21.36
N THR A 22 3.75 -4.04 -21.11
CA THR A 22 4.74 -4.19 -20.02
C THR A 22 4.09 -4.55 -18.69
N VAL A 23 3.06 -3.81 -18.27
CA VAL A 23 2.38 -4.06 -16.98
C VAL A 23 1.68 -5.42 -16.94
N SER A 24 1.00 -5.80 -18.03
CA SER A 24 0.28 -7.08 -18.07
C SER A 24 1.24 -8.26 -18.09
N ASP A 25 2.36 -8.14 -18.81
CA ASP A 25 3.37 -9.19 -18.92
C ASP A 25 4.16 -9.31 -17.60
N TYR A 26 4.46 -8.18 -16.95
CA TYR A 26 5.03 -8.16 -15.60
C TYR A 26 4.14 -8.91 -14.60
N ILE A 27 2.84 -8.60 -14.55
CA ILE A 27 1.89 -9.28 -13.64
C ILE A 27 1.78 -10.77 -13.98
N TYR A 28 1.77 -11.13 -15.25
CA TYR A 28 1.76 -12.53 -15.66
C TYR A 28 2.98 -13.29 -15.13
N HIS A 29 4.19 -12.73 -15.29
CA HIS A 29 5.41 -13.36 -14.84
C HIS A 29 5.54 -13.42 -13.31
N LEU A 30 4.93 -12.49 -12.56
CA LEU A 30 4.80 -12.62 -11.11
C LEU A 30 3.92 -13.82 -10.73
N ASN A 31 2.75 -13.95 -11.36
CA ASN A 31 1.77 -14.98 -11.01
C ASN A 31 2.12 -16.38 -11.57
N ALA A 32 2.94 -16.47 -12.60
CA ALA A 32 3.37 -17.74 -13.20
C ALA A 32 4.45 -18.46 -12.37
N GLN A 33 5.06 -17.78 -11.41
CA GLN A 33 6.10 -18.33 -10.53
C GLN A 33 5.49 -19.09 -9.34
N HIS A 34 6.37 -19.64 -8.49
CA HIS A 34 5.92 -20.25 -7.24
C HIS A 34 5.22 -19.21 -6.34
N PRO A 35 3.99 -19.49 -5.86
CA PRO A 35 3.10 -18.49 -5.25
C PRO A 35 3.47 -18.19 -3.79
N SER A 36 4.72 -17.79 -3.54
CA SER A 36 5.22 -17.51 -2.19
C SER A 36 4.48 -16.33 -1.55
N GLY A 37 4.13 -15.31 -2.34
CA GLY A 37 3.38 -14.14 -1.89
C GLY A 37 1.96 -14.50 -1.45
N GLU A 38 1.23 -15.26 -2.27
CA GLU A 38 -0.13 -15.71 -1.97
C GLU A 38 -0.15 -16.68 -0.79
N ALA A 39 0.82 -17.60 -0.71
CA ALA A 39 0.97 -18.50 0.42
C ALA A 39 1.26 -17.75 1.74
N ALA A 40 2.14 -16.75 1.70
CA ALA A 40 2.41 -15.89 2.84
C ALA A 40 1.17 -15.06 3.24
N PHE A 41 0.51 -14.42 2.27
CA PHE A 41 -0.70 -13.64 2.51
C PHE A 41 -1.82 -14.51 3.11
N LYS A 42 -2.04 -15.70 2.57
CA LYS A 42 -3.02 -16.68 3.11
C LYS A 42 -2.66 -17.12 4.53
N SER A 43 -1.37 -17.25 4.85
CA SER A 43 -0.93 -17.62 6.21
C SER A 43 -1.11 -16.49 7.22
N MET A 44 -1.08 -15.23 6.75
CA MET A 44 -1.26 -14.02 7.56
C MET A 44 -2.72 -13.57 7.70
N THR A 45 -3.63 -14.14 6.90
CA THR A 45 -5.04 -13.73 6.87
C THR A 45 -5.99 -14.87 7.25
N VAL A 46 -7.18 -14.51 7.69
CA VAL A 46 -8.35 -15.40 7.84
C VAL A 46 -9.34 -15.08 6.70
N PRO A 47 -10.48 -15.82 6.55
CA PRO A 47 -11.46 -15.52 5.51
C PRO A 47 -11.83 -14.03 5.45
N TYR A 48 -12.14 -13.55 4.24
CA TYR A 48 -12.43 -12.14 3.93
C TYR A 48 -11.24 -11.17 4.09
N GLY A 49 -10.02 -11.69 4.22
CA GLY A 49 -8.80 -10.87 4.19
C GLY A 49 -8.46 -10.19 5.52
N TRP A 50 -9.12 -10.55 6.62
CA TRP A 50 -8.76 -10.03 7.93
C TRP A 50 -7.42 -10.57 8.40
N ALA A 51 -6.66 -9.74 9.10
CA ALA A 51 -5.38 -10.14 9.66
C ALA A 51 -5.60 -11.21 10.76
N ARG A 52 -4.90 -12.35 10.65
CA ARG A 52 -4.90 -13.40 11.67
C ARG A 52 -4.30 -12.93 12.99
N ARG A 53 -3.33 -12.01 12.92
CA ARG A 53 -2.65 -11.38 14.06
C ARG A 53 -2.51 -9.87 13.80
N PRO A 54 -3.57 -9.06 14.07
CA PRO A 54 -3.62 -7.64 13.73
C PRO A 54 -2.46 -6.84 14.34
N MET A 55 -1.87 -5.93 13.57
CA MET A 55 -0.79 -5.08 14.08
C MET A 55 -1.26 -4.08 15.13
N LEU A 56 -2.50 -3.59 15.01
CA LEU A 56 -3.08 -2.59 15.93
C LEU A 56 -2.96 -3.02 17.41
N GLN A 57 -3.12 -4.31 17.71
CA GLN A 57 -3.06 -4.84 19.07
C GLN A 57 -1.65 -4.97 19.66
N ARG A 58 -0.61 -4.76 18.84
CA ARG A 58 0.79 -4.99 19.22
C ARG A 58 1.71 -3.87 18.75
N ILE A 59 1.15 -2.75 18.30
CA ILE A 59 1.92 -1.63 17.77
C ILE A 59 2.80 -0.97 18.84
N GLU A 60 2.38 -1.02 20.11
CA GLU A 60 3.15 -0.56 21.28
C GLU A 60 4.46 -1.32 21.48
N GLN A 61 4.59 -2.51 20.91
CA GLN A 61 5.82 -3.31 21.00
C GLN A 61 6.89 -2.86 19.99
N VAL A 62 6.53 -1.99 19.03
CA VAL A 62 7.50 -1.36 18.14
C VAL A 62 8.28 -0.33 18.95
N GLN A 63 9.60 -0.34 18.81
CA GLN A 63 10.47 0.57 19.56
C GLN A 63 10.13 2.03 19.23
N ALA A 64 10.21 2.88 20.26
CA ALA A 64 9.65 4.22 20.16
C ALA A 64 10.39 5.12 19.15
N ASP A 65 11.67 4.84 18.95
CA ASP A 65 12.61 5.48 18.03
C ASP A 65 12.42 5.09 16.55
N ILE A 66 11.58 4.10 16.26
CA ILE A 66 11.24 3.75 14.88
C ILE A 66 10.07 4.64 14.42
N PRO A 67 10.29 5.60 13.50
CA PRO A 67 9.21 6.47 13.02
C PRO A 67 8.22 5.67 12.16
N ILE A 68 6.93 5.96 12.33
CA ILE A 68 5.84 5.26 11.62
C ILE A 68 4.97 6.28 10.89
N SER A 69 4.77 6.08 9.59
CA SER A 69 3.88 6.87 8.76
C SER A 69 2.93 5.98 7.98
N PHE A 70 1.64 6.33 7.97
CA PHE A 70 0.63 5.67 7.15
C PHE A 70 0.21 6.56 5.98
N ILE A 71 0.13 5.99 4.79
CA ILE A 71 -0.37 6.66 3.58
C ILE A 71 -1.63 5.94 3.11
N TYR A 72 -2.75 6.67 3.03
CA TYR A 72 -4.04 6.17 2.59
C TYR A 72 -4.55 6.92 1.36
N GLY A 73 -5.38 6.25 0.55
CA GLY A 73 -6.13 6.88 -0.53
C GLY A 73 -7.55 7.21 -0.09
N SER A 74 -8.01 8.43 -0.36
CA SER A 74 -9.35 8.92 0.01
C SER A 74 -10.55 8.12 -0.55
N ARG A 75 -10.33 7.31 -1.60
CA ARG A 75 -11.35 6.49 -2.27
C ARG A 75 -11.15 4.99 -2.04
N SER A 76 -10.26 4.62 -1.10
CA SER A 76 -10.01 3.23 -0.74
C SER A 76 -11.21 2.62 -0.02
N SER A 77 -11.53 1.35 -0.29
CA SER A 77 -12.50 0.58 0.50
C SER A 77 -11.95 0.19 1.88
N ILE A 78 -10.64 0.29 2.07
CA ILE A 78 -9.96 0.17 3.35
C ILE A 78 -9.68 1.59 3.84
N ASP A 79 -10.42 2.02 4.86
CA ASP A 79 -10.35 3.36 5.43
C ASP A 79 -9.08 3.61 6.27
N SER A 80 -8.94 4.84 6.75
CA SER A 80 -7.83 5.29 7.58
C SER A 80 -8.10 5.17 9.09
N ASP A 81 -9.23 4.61 9.52
CA ASP A 81 -9.63 4.58 10.94
C ASP A 81 -8.64 3.78 11.77
N SER A 82 -8.11 2.69 11.21
CA SER A 82 -7.05 1.90 11.83
C SER A 82 -5.78 2.71 12.11
N GLY A 83 -5.39 3.60 11.20
CA GLY A 83 -4.25 4.50 11.39
C GLY A 83 -4.50 5.51 12.50
N TYR A 84 -5.71 6.09 12.56
CA TYR A 84 -6.09 6.99 13.65
C TYR A 84 -6.18 6.27 15.01
N ALA A 85 -6.61 5.00 15.02
CA ALA A 85 -6.57 4.18 16.22
C ALA A 85 -5.13 3.97 16.71
N VAL A 86 -4.19 3.68 15.80
CA VAL A 86 -2.75 3.62 16.14
C VAL A 86 -2.25 4.95 16.69
N LYS A 87 -2.63 6.08 16.09
CA LYS A 87 -2.19 7.42 16.51
C LYS A 87 -2.59 7.79 17.94
N ARG A 88 -3.67 7.21 18.49
CA ARG A 88 -4.05 7.41 19.89
C ARG A 88 -3.03 6.80 20.86
N THR A 89 -2.39 5.71 20.44
CA THR A 89 -1.42 4.96 21.22
C THR A 89 0.02 5.41 20.93
N ARG A 90 0.30 5.78 19.68
CA ARG A 90 1.59 6.30 19.20
C ARG A 90 1.37 7.70 18.61
N PRO A 91 1.36 8.77 19.45
CA PRO A 91 1.03 10.12 19.00
C PRO A 91 1.98 10.68 17.92
N ASP A 92 3.21 10.15 17.88
CA ASP A 92 4.26 10.44 16.90
C ASP A 92 3.93 9.95 15.47
N VAL A 93 2.96 9.04 15.33
CA VAL A 93 2.58 8.51 14.01
C VAL A 93 1.99 9.59 13.11
N GLU A 94 2.48 9.64 11.88
CA GLU A 94 1.89 10.47 10.84
C GLU A 94 0.86 9.70 10.00
N ILE A 95 -0.21 10.39 9.63
CA ILE A 95 -1.24 9.86 8.74
C ILE A 95 -1.38 10.84 7.58
N LYS A 96 -1.15 10.35 6.36
CA LYS A 96 -1.26 11.11 5.11
C LYS A 96 -2.38 10.51 4.27
N VAL A 97 -3.35 11.33 3.88
CA VAL A 97 -4.47 10.89 3.03
C VAL A 97 -4.36 11.60 1.68
N ILE A 98 -4.16 10.84 0.62
CA ILE A 98 -4.02 11.35 -0.75
C ILE A 98 -5.40 11.37 -1.40
N ARG A 99 -5.80 12.59 -1.83
CA ARG A 99 -7.11 12.82 -2.45
C ARG A 99 -7.14 12.20 -3.85
N GLY A 100 -8.29 11.64 -4.23
CA GLY A 100 -8.46 11.02 -5.55
C GLY A 100 -7.84 9.63 -5.73
N ALA A 101 -7.01 9.17 -4.79
CA ALA A 101 -6.42 7.83 -4.80
C ALA A 101 -7.33 6.78 -4.14
N GLY A 102 -7.33 5.56 -4.67
CA GLY A 102 -7.92 4.35 -4.08
C GLY A 102 -6.92 3.56 -3.24
N HIS A 103 -7.08 2.24 -3.16
CA HIS A 103 -6.25 1.37 -2.30
C HIS A 103 -4.77 1.32 -2.75
N TYR A 104 -4.53 1.29 -4.07
CA TYR A 104 -3.18 1.33 -4.63
C TYR A 104 -2.76 2.78 -4.85
N VAL A 105 -2.49 3.50 -3.76
CA VAL A 105 -2.23 4.94 -3.78
C VAL A 105 -1.12 5.33 -4.77
N PHE A 106 -0.02 4.58 -4.76
CA PHE A 106 1.11 4.77 -5.67
C PHE A 106 0.76 4.63 -7.15
N ALA A 107 -0.29 3.87 -7.48
CA ALA A 107 -0.73 3.67 -8.85
C ALA A 107 -1.78 4.69 -9.28
N ASP A 108 -2.62 5.14 -8.36
CA ASP A 108 -3.72 6.08 -8.67
C ASP A 108 -3.24 7.54 -8.68
N GLN A 109 -2.31 7.91 -7.79
CA GLN A 109 -1.75 9.26 -7.67
C GLN A 109 -0.22 9.18 -7.46
N PRO A 110 0.55 8.74 -8.48
CA PRO A 110 1.98 8.48 -8.33
C PRO A 110 2.79 9.72 -7.91
N ASN A 111 2.46 10.90 -8.45
CA ASN A 111 3.18 12.14 -8.14
C ASN A 111 2.99 12.54 -6.67
N ASP A 112 1.74 12.59 -6.20
CA ASP A 112 1.42 12.95 -4.81
C ASP A 112 1.96 11.91 -3.83
N PHE A 113 1.89 10.63 -4.19
CA PHE A 113 2.46 9.54 -3.39
C PHE A 113 3.98 9.71 -3.24
N ASN A 114 4.70 9.90 -4.35
CA ASN A 114 6.15 10.06 -4.34
C ASN A 114 6.58 11.31 -3.55
N GLN A 115 5.89 12.45 -3.74
CA GLN A 115 6.14 13.66 -2.97
C GLN A 115 5.90 13.43 -1.47
N THR A 116 4.83 12.74 -1.11
CA THR A 116 4.53 12.40 0.29
C THR A 116 5.63 11.53 0.90
N VAL A 117 6.12 10.52 0.18
CA VAL A 117 7.22 9.67 0.64
C VAL A 117 8.50 10.49 0.84
N LEU A 118 8.87 11.36 -0.10
CA LEU A 118 10.04 12.22 0.03
C LEU A 118 9.94 13.17 1.23
N GLN A 119 8.76 13.72 1.50
CA GLN A 119 8.53 14.55 2.69
C GLN A 119 8.68 13.76 3.99
N ILE A 120 8.23 12.51 4.03
CA ILE A 120 8.39 11.62 5.18
C ILE A 120 9.89 11.33 5.40
N LEU A 121 10.63 11.02 4.33
CA LEU A 121 12.06 10.72 4.41
C LEU A 121 12.88 11.93 4.87
N ALA A 122 12.65 13.11 4.29
CA ALA A 122 13.37 14.33 4.68
C ALA A 122 13.21 14.66 6.17
N ARG A 123 12.03 14.42 6.74
CA ARG A 123 11.78 14.60 8.17
C ARG A 123 12.52 13.60 9.05
N ALA A 124 12.58 12.33 8.62
CA ALA A 124 13.31 11.31 9.35
C ALA A 124 14.82 11.58 9.37
N GLU A 125 15.36 12.27 8.36
CA GLU A 125 16.75 12.73 8.31
C GLU A 125 17.01 13.93 9.25
N ASP A 126 16.04 14.84 9.41
CA ASP A 126 16.14 16.00 10.31
C ASP A 126 16.04 15.61 11.81
N GLU A 127 15.50 14.43 12.12
CA GLU A 127 15.31 13.92 13.49
C GLU A 127 16.50 13.06 14.01
N GLN A 128 17.56 12.88 13.20
CA GLN A 128 18.81 12.17 13.54
C GLN A 128 19.93 13.13 13.97
#